data_AF-A0A923WE27-F1
#
_entry.id   AF-A0A923WE27-F1
#
_cell.length_a   1.000
_cell.length_b   1.000
_cell.length_c   1.000
_cell.angle_alpha   90.00
_cell.angle_beta   90.00
_cell.angle_gamma   90.00
#
_symmetry.space_group_name_H-M   'P 1'
#
loop_
_entity.id
_entity.type
_entity.pdbx_description
1 polymer ?
#
loop_
_entity_poly.entity_id
_entity_poly.type
_entity_poly.pdbx_seq_one_letter_code
_entity_poly.pdbx_strand_id
1 'polypeptide(L)'
;MQKRLFTLLFISILSFFDIIAYGVPPSLKIEKVIYNENIAFPYVVSEKPEMNKIADVINIRLQNILFGGDEIIDTNNLDLIKEYVFIQNDTIDQSGISQLEYTYIFYPRFLEIVINMDWAGGPYPVGASTDRLYFELQTGEAIVLPDLIDATKYFNFLQLYWLNECGNSIRESHQCAHGNETDDYESTAAYTLDGPCEFQCHKINNNFILSIDSIQIRNNPNCFPHVSQNCNSGSSKYLKVALIKPYLSDFGKWLFGLENTYKPIMEAFHFVGKLDDKYKISMTLISSNSNVVKGTYFYWSQNKKISIEGEIITNKLYLGEYTNDSLNGRFELEWDNFLYSTDGFWINVKTGKKLKAELMGIYDYRDRSYYR
;
A
#
# COMPACT_ATOMS: atom_id res chain seq x y z
N MET A 1 -45.40 -22.59 -54.55
CA MET A 1 -44.60 -23.78 -54.19
C MET A 1 -43.55 -23.35 -53.18
N GLN A 2 -43.63 -23.87 -51.94
CA GLN A 2 -42.64 -23.91 -50.82
C GLN A 2 -41.84 -22.62 -50.52
N LYS A 3 -41.93 -21.90 -49.38
CA LYS A 3 -42.11 -22.23 -47.94
C LYS A 3 -41.12 -23.25 -47.34
N ARG A 4 -40.15 -22.71 -46.57
CA ARG A 4 -39.57 -23.16 -45.28
C ARG A 4 -38.11 -23.65 -45.26
N LEU A 5 -37.46 -23.30 -44.13
CA LEU A 5 -36.10 -23.60 -43.61
C LEU A 5 -34.98 -22.76 -44.27
N PHE A 6 -34.33 -21.79 -43.63
CA PHE A 6 -33.74 -21.80 -42.29
C PHE A 6 -33.81 -20.40 -41.62
N THR A 7 -34.63 -20.29 -40.57
CA THR A 7 -34.52 -19.27 -39.53
C THR A 7 -33.96 -19.99 -38.32
N LEU A 8 -32.65 -19.88 -38.06
CA LEU A 8 -31.95 -20.17 -36.80
C LEU A 8 -30.44 -20.31 -37.08
N LEU A 9 -29.72 -19.18 -37.20
CA LEU A 9 -28.31 -19.04 -36.81
C LEU A 9 -27.87 -17.57 -36.98
N PHE A 10 -28.53 -16.64 -36.27
CA PHE A 10 -28.17 -15.21 -36.30
C PHE A 10 -28.01 -14.59 -34.91
N ILE A 11 -27.91 -15.42 -33.86
CA ILE A 11 -27.70 -14.97 -32.47
C ILE A 11 -26.81 -16.01 -31.77
N SER A 12 -25.49 -15.95 -31.99
CA SER A 12 -24.46 -16.57 -31.11
C SER A 12 -23.01 -16.48 -31.61
N ILE A 13 -22.66 -15.56 -32.51
CA ILE A 13 -21.25 -15.27 -32.82
C ILE A 13 -21.03 -13.75 -32.80
N LEU A 14 -21.26 -13.18 -31.62
CA LEU A 14 -20.80 -11.84 -31.22
C LEU A 14 -19.89 -11.92 -29.98
N SER A 15 -19.33 -13.10 -29.74
CA SER A 15 -18.38 -13.39 -28.68
C SER A 15 -17.32 -14.30 -29.28
N PHE A 16 -16.04 -13.96 -29.07
CA PHE A 16 -14.86 -14.54 -29.70
C PHE A 16 -14.47 -13.94 -31.05
N PHE A 17 -14.13 -12.66 -31.05
CA PHE A 17 -12.92 -12.17 -31.70
C PHE A 17 -12.59 -10.81 -31.07
N ASP A 18 -12.00 -10.85 -29.86
CA ASP A 18 -11.13 -9.77 -29.40
C ASP A 18 -9.92 -9.77 -30.34
N ILE A 19 -10.10 -9.09 -31.48
CA ILE A 19 -9.00 -8.71 -32.34
C ILE A 19 -8.20 -7.72 -31.51
N ILE A 20 -7.07 -8.21 -31.01
CA ILE A 20 -5.96 -7.45 -30.48
C ILE A 20 -5.50 -6.50 -31.58
N ALA A 21 -6.17 -5.35 -31.68
CA ALA A 21 -5.61 -4.19 -32.35
C ALA A 21 -4.57 -3.60 -31.39
N TYR A 22 -3.30 -3.90 -31.67
CA TYR A 22 -2.16 -3.09 -31.22
C TYR A 22 -2.30 -1.69 -31.83
N GLY A 23 -3.21 -0.88 -31.28
CA GLY A 23 -3.35 0.54 -31.54
C GLY A 23 -2.82 1.29 -30.32
N VAL A 24 -1.79 2.11 -30.51
CA VAL A 24 -1.22 2.97 -29.47
C VAL A 24 -2.34 3.74 -28.74
N PRO A 25 -2.50 3.65 -27.41
CA PRO A 25 -3.33 4.60 -26.71
C PRO A 25 -2.41 5.68 -26.12
N PRO A 26 -2.25 6.87 -26.73
CA PRO A 26 -1.92 8.02 -25.93
C PRO A 26 -3.21 8.42 -25.22
N SER A 27 -3.32 8.14 -23.92
CA SER A 27 -4.40 8.70 -23.09
C SER A 27 -3.87 9.47 -21.88
N LEU A 28 -2.58 9.73 -21.79
CA LEU A 28 -1.98 10.65 -20.83
C LEU A 28 -0.98 11.54 -21.57
N LYS A 29 -1.00 12.83 -21.28
CA LYS A 29 -0.13 13.84 -21.88
C LYS A 29 0.63 14.58 -20.78
N ILE A 30 1.87 14.96 -21.08
CA ILE A 30 2.65 15.87 -20.25
C ILE A 30 2.40 17.28 -20.74
N GLU A 31 1.91 18.09 -19.84
CA GLU A 31 1.97 19.53 -19.93
C GLU A 31 3.05 20.04 -18.96
N LYS A 32 3.59 21.22 -19.26
CA LYS A 32 4.60 21.86 -18.43
C LYS A 32 3.93 23.03 -17.73
N VAL A 33 3.87 22.96 -16.40
CA VAL A 33 3.37 24.06 -15.58
C VAL A 33 4.57 24.81 -15.02
N ILE A 34 4.60 26.13 -15.20
CA ILE A 34 5.69 26.99 -14.76
C ILE A 34 5.26 27.66 -13.44
N TYR A 35 5.88 27.22 -12.34
CA TYR A 35 5.75 27.81 -11.02
C TYR A 35 6.79 28.92 -10.81
N ASN A 36 6.32 30.18 -10.83
CA ASN A 36 7.18 31.37 -10.88
C ASN A 36 8.14 31.39 -12.10
N GLU A 37 8.91 32.44 -12.33
CA GLU A 37 9.74 32.61 -13.54
C GLU A 37 10.83 31.53 -13.71
N ASN A 38 11.10 30.72 -12.68
CA ASN A 38 12.30 29.89 -12.61
C ASN A 38 12.05 28.38 -12.41
N ILE A 39 10.86 27.96 -11.95
CA ILE A 39 10.60 26.54 -11.67
C ILE A 39 9.56 26.03 -12.65
N ALA A 40 9.87 24.96 -13.36
CA ALA A 40 8.89 24.33 -14.21
C ALA A 40 8.78 22.86 -13.84
N PHE A 41 7.56 22.40 -13.65
CA PHE A 41 7.29 21.04 -13.22
C PHE A 41 6.36 20.34 -14.22
N PRO A 42 6.50 19.01 -14.38
CA PRO A 42 5.64 18.22 -15.24
C PRO A 42 4.25 18.09 -14.61
N TYR A 43 3.21 18.28 -15.43
CA TYR A 43 1.82 18.09 -15.07
C TYR A 43 1.17 17.12 -16.06
N VAL A 44 0.48 16.11 -15.55
CA VAL A 44 -0.15 15.05 -16.34
C VAL A 44 -1.61 15.39 -16.57
N VAL A 45 -2.05 15.31 -17.82
CA VAL A 45 -3.47 15.44 -18.19
C VAL A 45 -3.91 14.22 -18.98
N SER A 46 -5.22 14.00 -19.04
CA SER A 46 -5.79 12.99 -19.94
C SER A 46 -6.74 13.63 -20.95
N GLU A 47 -6.67 13.18 -22.20
CA GLU A 47 -7.70 13.48 -23.20
C GLU A 47 -8.93 12.56 -23.09
N LYS A 48 -8.85 11.54 -22.23
CA LYS A 48 -9.92 10.58 -21.97
C LYS A 48 -10.50 10.84 -20.58
N PRO A 49 -11.77 11.25 -20.46
CA PRO A 49 -12.39 11.58 -19.18
C PRO A 49 -12.24 10.48 -18.11
N GLU A 50 -12.26 9.20 -18.50
CA GLU A 50 -12.10 8.06 -17.60
C GLU A 50 -10.70 7.91 -17.00
N MET A 51 -9.68 8.53 -17.61
CA MET A 51 -8.28 8.49 -17.19
C MET A 51 -7.84 9.78 -16.46
N ASN A 52 -8.73 10.78 -16.34
CA ASN A 52 -8.46 12.00 -15.57
C ASN A 52 -8.09 11.67 -14.12
N LYS A 53 -8.79 10.70 -13.50
CA LYS A 53 -8.47 10.26 -12.14
C LYS A 53 -7.03 9.78 -12.02
N ILE A 54 -6.54 8.99 -12.98
CA ILE A 54 -5.14 8.53 -12.98
C ILE A 54 -4.18 9.72 -13.13
N ALA A 55 -4.49 10.68 -13.99
CA ALA A 55 -3.70 11.89 -14.16
C ALA A 55 -3.62 12.71 -12.87
N ASP A 56 -4.76 12.93 -12.21
CA ASP A 56 -4.87 13.64 -10.94
C ASP A 56 -4.01 12.97 -9.86
N VAL A 57 -4.07 11.64 -9.76
CA VAL A 57 -3.25 10.88 -8.82
C VAL A 57 -1.76 11.07 -9.07
N ILE A 58 -1.32 10.96 -10.33
CA ILE A 58 0.09 11.13 -10.68
C ILE A 58 0.53 12.55 -10.32
N ASN A 59 -0.29 13.57 -10.60
CA ASN A 59 0.00 14.95 -10.25
C ASN A 59 0.14 15.15 -8.74
N ILE A 60 -0.80 14.62 -7.95
CA ILE A 60 -0.73 14.69 -6.49
C ILE A 60 0.56 14.05 -5.99
N ARG A 61 0.94 12.88 -6.53
CA ARG A 61 2.18 12.22 -6.12
C ARG A 61 3.43 13.03 -6.49
N LEU A 62 3.52 13.53 -7.72
CA LEU A 62 4.63 14.38 -8.17
C LEU A 62 4.76 15.64 -7.31
N GLN A 63 3.63 16.24 -6.93
CA GLN A 63 3.61 17.42 -6.08
C GLN A 63 3.94 17.10 -4.63
N ASN A 64 3.52 15.96 -4.09
CA ASN A 64 3.95 15.52 -2.75
C ASN A 64 5.48 15.30 -2.70
N ILE A 65 6.06 14.73 -3.77
CA ILE A 65 7.50 14.54 -3.91
C ILE A 65 8.24 15.89 -3.93
N LEU A 66 7.68 16.89 -4.62
CA LEU A 66 8.34 18.19 -4.84
C LEU A 66 8.06 19.23 -3.74
N PHE A 67 6.87 19.23 -3.14
CA PHE A 67 6.35 20.34 -2.36
C PHE A 67 5.76 19.95 -0.97
N GLY A 68 5.76 18.66 -0.60
CA GLY A 68 5.42 18.26 0.78
C GLY A 68 3.94 18.10 1.12
N GLY A 69 3.03 18.25 0.16
CA GLY A 69 1.68 17.67 0.21
C GLY A 69 0.55 18.49 0.85
N ASP A 70 0.75 19.77 1.09
CA ASP A 70 -0.29 20.62 1.70
C ASP A 70 -1.22 21.31 0.68
N GLU A 71 -0.81 21.50 -0.60
CA GLU A 71 -1.65 22.09 -1.65
C GLU A 71 -1.36 21.54 -3.07
N ILE A 72 -2.41 21.30 -3.88
CA ILE A 72 -2.30 20.83 -5.28
C ILE A 72 -2.28 22.04 -6.23
N ILE A 73 -1.16 22.28 -6.87
CA ILE A 73 -0.93 23.21 -7.98
C ILE A 73 -1.48 22.63 -9.29
N ASP A 74 -2.36 23.38 -9.95
CA ASP A 74 -2.88 23.11 -11.29
C ASP A 74 -2.87 24.38 -12.17
N THR A 75 -3.37 24.26 -13.40
CA THR A 75 -3.40 25.35 -14.38
C THR A 75 -4.41 26.46 -14.02
N ASN A 76 -5.37 26.20 -13.14
CA ASN A 76 -6.45 27.10 -12.77
C ASN A 76 -6.18 27.84 -11.45
N ASN A 77 -5.31 27.33 -10.58
CA ASN A 77 -5.05 27.87 -9.25
C ASN A 77 -3.60 28.38 -9.05
N LEU A 78 -2.78 28.37 -10.11
CA LEU A 78 -1.38 28.81 -10.07
C LEU A 78 -1.19 30.19 -9.41
N ASP A 79 -2.05 31.16 -9.72
CA ASP A 79 -1.96 32.51 -9.18
C ASP A 79 -2.41 32.61 -7.72
N LEU A 80 -3.30 31.72 -7.26
CA LEU A 80 -3.77 31.67 -5.87
C LEU A 80 -2.68 31.09 -4.94
N ILE A 81 -1.97 30.06 -5.40
CA ILE A 81 -0.94 29.35 -4.59
C ILE A 81 0.36 30.15 -4.50
N LYS A 82 0.61 31.07 -5.43
CA LYS A 82 1.75 32.02 -5.35
C LYS A 82 1.78 32.80 -4.04
N GLU A 83 0.67 33.00 -3.34
CA GLU A 83 0.62 33.72 -2.07
C GLU A 83 0.83 32.83 -0.82
N TYR A 84 0.53 31.52 -0.88
CA TYR A 84 0.48 30.64 0.31
C TYR A 84 1.79 29.90 0.61
N VAL A 85 2.65 29.67 -0.40
CA VAL A 85 3.91 28.89 -0.23
C VAL A 85 5.10 29.77 0.21
N PHE A 86 4.89 31.08 0.43
CA PHE A 86 5.92 31.98 0.95
C PHE A 86 6.03 31.95 2.48
N ILE A 87 6.34 30.78 3.05
CA ILE A 87 7.02 30.71 4.35
C ILE A 87 8.08 29.62 4.29
N GLN A 88 9.19 29.91 3.59
CA GLN A 88 10.58 29.51 3.91
C GLN A 88 11.48 29.84 2.72
N ASN A 89 11.57 31.13 2.39
CA ASN A 89 12.61 31.65 1.51
C ASN A 89 13.63 32.33 2.41
N ASP A 90 14.62 31.56 2.84
CA ASP A 90 16.00 32.00 3.08
C ASP A 90 16.80 30.72 3.33
N THR A 91 17.69 30.39 2.40
CA THR A 91 18.45 29.12 2.26
C THR A 91 17.68 27.92 1.71
N ILE A 92 17.38 27.94 0.40
CA ILE A 92 17.47 26.68 -0.38
C ILE A 92 18.96 26.39 -0.51
N ASP A 93 19.54 25.92 0.58
CA ASP A 93 20.85 25.31 0.58
C ASP A 93 20.78 24.07 -0.31
N GLN A 94 21.88 23.76 -0.98
CA GLN A 94 22.00 22.69 -1.97
C GLN A 94 21.61 21.32 -1.38
N SER A 95 20.33 20.98 -1.39
CA SER A 95 19.76 19.66 -1.11
C SER A 95 18.38 19.60 -1.79
N GLY A 96 18.30 18.94 -2.94
CA GLY A 96 17.07 18.87 -3.74
C GLY A 96 17.16 17.87 -4.89
N ILE A 97 16.05 17.61 -5.55
CA ILE A 97 15.98 16.73 -6.72
C ILE A 97 16.70 17.42 -7.90
N SER A 98 17.81 16.85 -8.36
CA SER A 98 18.56 17.33 -9.53
C SER A 98 17.99 16.85 -10.86
N GLN A 99 17.35 15.68 -10.86
CA GLN A 99 16.73 15.11 -12.04
C GLN A 99 15.45 14.38 -11.63
N LEU A 100 14.37 14.64 -12.36
CA LEU A 100 13.10 13.96 -12.19
C LEU A 100 12.67 13.48 -13.58
N GLU A 101 12.68 12.17 -13.77
CA GLU A 101 12.18 11.52 -14.97
C GLU A 101 11.01 10.63 -14.62
N TYR A 102 10.07 10.49 -15.54
CA TYR A 102 9.03 9.50 -15.38
C TYR A 102 8.76 8.77 -16.68
N THR A 103 8.37 7.51 -16.56
CA THR A 103 7.96 6.66 -17.66
C THR A 103 6.70 5.92 -17.30
N TYR A 104 6.01 5.40 -18.30
CA TYR A 104 4.81 4.60 -18.10
C TYR A 104 4.91 3.31 -18.90
N ILE A 105 4.40 2.22 -18.32
CA ILE A 105 4.40 0.89 -18.92
C ILE A 105 2.98 0.35 -18.88
N PHE A 106 2.41 0.09 -20.05
CA PHE A 106 1.09 -0.51 -20.17
C PHE A 106 1.18 -2.03 -20.13
N TYR A 107 0.48 -2.61 -19.16
CA TYR A 107 0.17 -4.03 -19.12
C TYR A 107 -1.29 -4.26 -19.52
N PRO A 108 -1.70 -5.49 -19.86
CA PRO A 108 -3.06 -5.75 -20.32
C PRO A 108 -4.18 -5.33 -19.34
N ARG A 109 -3.89 -5.23 -18.03
CA ARG A 109 -4.90 -4.95 -16.98
C ARG A 109 -4.52 -3.83 -16.02
N PHE A 110 -3.28 -3.34 -16.11
CA PHE A 110 -2.80 -2.27 -15.25
C PHE A 110 -1.80 -1.38 -15.98
N LEU A 111 -1.65 -0.16 -15.46
CA LEU A 111 -0.65 0.81 -15.84
C LEU A 111 0.38 0.88 -14.71
N GLU A 112 1.65 0.81 -15.05
CA GLU A 112 2.74 1.17 -14.15
C GLU A 112 3.26 2.55 -14.52
N ILE A 113 3.45 3.41 -13.52
CA ILE A 113 4.18 4.67 -13.61
C ILE A 113 5.47 4.52 -12.82
N VAL A 114 6.61 4.77 -13.47
CA VAL A 114 7.93 4.74 -12.84
C VAL A 114 8.45 6.16 -12.78
N ILE A 115 8.76 6.64 -11.57
CA ILE A 115 9.31 7.97 -11.33
C ILE A 115 10.75 7.79 -10.83
N ASN A 116 11.73 8.22 -11.61
CA ASN A 116 13.14 8.23 -11.22
C ASN A 116 13.53 9.62 -10.74
N MET A 117 14.19 9.68 -9.61
CA MET A 117 14.64 10.89 -8.95
C MET A 117 16.13 10.78 -8.68
N ASP A 118 16.92 11.72 -9.16
CA ASP A 118 18.27 11.92 -8.68
C ASP A 118 18.28 13.08 -7.69
N TRP A 119 18.90 12.87 -6.55
CA TRP A 119 19.02 13.86 -5.50
C TRP A 119 20.43 14.46 -5.52
N ALA A 120 20.52 15.78 -5.53
CA ALA A 120 21.76 16.52 -5.42
C ALA A 120 21.82 17.32 -4.13
N GLY A 121 23.03 17.44 -3.61
CA GLY A 121 23.27 18.25 -2.43
C GLY A 121 23.18 17.48 -1.10
N GLY A 122 23.76 18.06 -0.04
CA GLY A 122 24.06 17.37 1.21
C GLY A 122 25.47 16.73 1.27
N PRO A 123 25.91 16.28 2.46
CA PRO A 123 27.27 15.77 2.68
C PRO A 123 27.58 14.39 2.06
N TYR A 124 26.58 13.72 1.47
CA TYR A 124 26.69 12.39 0.88
C TYR A 124 25.92 12.34 -0.45
N PRO A 125 26.30 11.46 -1.40
CA PRO A 125 25.50 11.23 -2.60
C PRO A 125 24.15 10.66 -2.16
N VAL A 126 23.10 11.48 -2.22
CA VAL A 126 21.73 11.10 -1.79
C VAL A 126 21.10 10.04 -2.72
N GLY A 127 21.81 9.68 -3.81
CA GLY A 127 21.53 8.51 -4.63
C GLY A 127 20.32 8.70 -5.54
N ALA A 128 20.20 7.84 -6.55
CA ALA A 128 18.99 7.74 -7.36
C ALA A 128 17.92 6.98 -6.57
N SER A 129 16.70 7.49 -6.54
CA SER A 129 15.53 6.76 -6.04
C SER A 129 14.52 6.54 -7.15
N THR A 130 13.80 5.42 -7.08
CA THR A 130 12.73 5.09 -8.02
C THR A 130 11.45 4.84 -7.24
N ASP A 131 10.42 5.61 -7.54
CA ASP A 131 9.06 5.39 -7.06
C ASP A 131 8.21 4.72 -8.15
N ARG A 132 7.24 3.91 -7.74
CA ARG A 132 6.39 3.13 -8.65
C ARG A 132 4.94 3.21 -8.22
N LEU A 133 4.07 3.60 -9.14
CA LEU A 133 2.63 3.64 -8.96
C LEU A 133 1.98 2.66 -9.91
N TYR A 134 0.93 1.99 -9.45
CA TYR A 134 0.19 1.01 -10.22
C TYR A 134 -1.28 1.38 -10.24
N PHE A 135 -1.92 1.33 -11.41
CA PHE A 135 -3.33 1.63 -11.58
C PHE A 135 -4.01 0.53 -12.35
N GLU A 136 -5.14 0.03 -11.88
CA GLU A 136 -5.93 -0.90 -12.68
C GLU A 136 -6.67 -0.13 -13.79
N LEU A 137 -6.76 -0.72 -14.99
CA LEU A 137 -7.22 0.01 -16.18
C LEU A 137 -8.74 0.15 -16.28
N GLN A 138 -9.53 -0.55 -15.45
CA GLN A 138 -10.98 -0.56 -15.58
C GLN A 138 -11.66 0.58 -14.81
N THR A 139 -11.16 0.95 -13.64
CA THR A 139 -11.71 2.04 -12.82
C THR A 139 -10.69 3.16 -12.53
N GLY A 140 -9.42 2.95 -12.84
CA GLY A 140 -8.32 3.86 -12.56
C GLY A 140 -7.89 3.87 -11.09
N GLU A 141 -8.29 2.87 -10.30
CA GLU A 141 -7.93 2.79 -8.88
C GLU A 141 -6.46 2.40 -8.70
N ALA A 142 -5.80 3.04 -7.74
CA ALA A 142 -4.44 2.72 -7.34
C ALA A 142 -4.37 1.32 -6.72
N ILE A 143 -3.37 0.55 -7.16
CA ILE A 143 -3.09 -0.81 -6.71
C ILE A 143 -1.99 -0.74 -5.66
N VAL A 144 -2.26 -1.29 -4.48
CA VAL A 144 -1.26 -1.56 -3.45
C VAL A 144 -1.18 -3.06 -3.16
N LEU A 145 -0.06 -3.53 -2.62
CA LEU A 145 0.16 -4.98 -2.44
C LEU A 145 -0.96 -5.68 -1.64
N PRO A 146 -1.52 -5.11 -0.55
CA PRO A 146 -2.57 -5.78 0.21
C PRO A 146 -3.83 -6.09 -0.61
N ASP A 147 -4.11 -5.32 -1.67
CA ASP A 147 -5.26 -5.57 -2.55
C ASP A 147 -5.12 -6.87 -3.33
N LEU A 148 -3.88 -7.25 -3.64
CA LEU A 148 -3.56 -8.43 -4.44
C LEU A 148 -3.68 -9.72 -3.64
N ILE A 149 -3.69 -9.60 -2.30
CA ILE A 149 -3.68 -10.71 -1.38
C ILE A 149 -5.05 -10.81 -0.71
N ASP A 150 -5.57 -12.03 -0.59
CA ASP A 150 -6.79 -12.31 0.13
C ASP A 150 -6.64 -11.82 1.57
N ALA A 151 -7.49 -10.89 1.99
CA ALA A 151 -7.41 -10.25 3.29
C ALA A 151 -7.34 -11.26 4.45
N THR A 152 -8.08 -12.38 4.33
CA THR A 152 -8.12 -13.43 5.36
C THR A 152 -6.81 -14.22 5.44
N LYS A 153 -5.97 -14.14 4.41
CA LYS A 153 -4.68 -14.83 4.27
C LYS A 153 -3.49 -13.87 4.31
N TYR A 154 -3.71 -12.57 4.40
CA TYR A 154 -2.67 -11.54 4.31
C TYR A 154 -1.50 -11.78 5.28
N PHE A 155 -1.76 -11.97 6.57
CA PHE A 155 -0.69 -12.23 7.54
C PHE A 155 -0.01 -13.60 7.34
N ASN A 156 -0.74 -14.62 6.88
CA ASN A 156 -0.12 -15.91 6.54
C ASN A 156 0.83 -15.76 5.35
N PHE A 157 0.44 -14.98 4.35
CA PHE A 157 1.28 -14.64 3.19
C PHE A 157 2.55 -13.91 3.65
N LEU A 158 2.41 -12.87 4.47
CA LEU A 158 3.56 -12.13 5.01
C LEU A 158 4.49 -13.05 5.82
N GLN A 159 3.94 -13.87 6.70
CA GLN A 159 4.72 -14.77 7.53
C GLN A 159 5.52 -15.79 6.70
N LEU A 160 4.88 -16.35 5.66
CA LEU A 160 5.50 -17.38 4.82
C LEU A 160 6.57 -16.81 3.87
N TYR A 161 6.37 -15.60 3.35
CA TYR A 161 7.18 -15.09 2.24
C TYR A 161 8.03 -13.85 2.56
N TRP A 162 7.73 -13.10 3.62
CA TRP A 162 8.32 -11.77 3.81
C TRP A 162 8.91 -11.48 5.19
N LEU A 163 8.17 -11.76 6.27
CA LEU A 163 8.56 -11.25 7.61
C LEU A 163 9.92 -11.76 8.07
N ASN A 164 10.26 -13.01 7.76
CA ASN A 164 11.59 -13.55 8.08
C ASN A 164 12.71 -12.85 7.28
N GLU A 165 12.49 -12.61 5.99
CA GLU A 165 13.47 -11.94 5.11
C GLU A 165 13.69 -10.48 5.54
N CYS A 166 12.59 -9.77 5.88
CA CYS A 166 12.65 -8.41 6.38
C CYS A 166 13.33 -8.33 7.76
N GLY A 167 12.99 -9.22 8.69
CA GLY A 167 13.64 -9.28 10.00
C GLY A 167 15.13 -9.61 9.90
N ASN A 168 15.51 -10.48 8.97
CA ASN A 168 16.92 -10.82 8.73
C ASN A 168 17.69 -9.61 8.18
N SER A 169 17.15 -8.88 7.21
CA SER A 169 17.83 -7.69 6.67
C SER A 169 17.98 -6.57 7.70
N ILE A 170 16.98 -6.35 8.57
CA ILE A 170 17.10 -5.41 9.69
C ILE A 170 18.26 -5.82 10.61
N ARG A 171 18.35 -7.11 10.96
CA ARG A 171 19.44 -7.62 11.82
C ARG A 171 20.81 -7.50 11.18
N GLU A 172 20.95 -7.81 9.89
CA GLU A 172 22.19 -7.66 9.13
C GLU A 172 22.62 -6.18 9.04
N SER A 173 21.67 -5.29 8.82
CA SER A 173 21.90 -3.84 8.80
C SER A 173 22.48 -3.35 10.12
N HIS A 174 21.90 -3.81 11.23
CA HIS A 174 22.37 -3.51 12.57
C HIS A 174 23.79 -4.03 12.80
N GLN A 175 24.06 -5.28 12.45
CA GLN A 175 25.41 -5.87 12.57
C GLN A 175 26.47 -5.08 11.77
N CYS A 176 26.11 -4.63 10.57
CA CYS A 176 27.01 -3.86 9.74
C CYS A 176 27.24 -2.43 10.28
N ALA A 177 26.19 -1.74 10.76
CA ALA A 177 26.31 -0.38 11.27
C ALA A 177 27.16 -0.30 12.56
N HIS A 178 27.10 -1.32 13.41
CA HIS A 178 27.71 -1.29 14.75
C HIS A 178 29.04 -2.04 14.84
N GLY A 179 29.44 -2.80 13.80
CA GLY A 179 30.51 -3.79 13.98
C GLY A 179 30.14 -4.78 15.11
N ASN A 180 31.08 -5.61 15.57
CA ASN A 180 30.80 -6.53 16.67
C ASN A 180 30.73 -5.85 18.06
N GLU A 181 30.65 -4.52 18.14
CA GLU A 181 30.58 -3.77 19.41
C GLU A 181 29.11 -3.61 19.82
N THR A 182 28.70 -4.34 20.85
CA THR A 182 27.30 -4.49 21.29
C THR A 182 26.81 -3.42 22.25
N ASP A 183 27.67 -2.50 22.68
CA ASP A 183 27.43 -1.72 23.89
C ASP A 183 27.34 -0.23 23.55
N ASP A 184 26.10 0.28 23.58
CA ASP A 184 25.70 1.68 23.62
C ASP A 184 25.91 2.56 22.38
N TYR A 185 24.94 2.48 21.45
CA TYR A 185 24.43 3.68 20.78
C TYR A 185 22.93 3.55 20.48
N GLU A 186 22.16 4.57 20.84
CA GLU A 186 20.74 4.86 20.53
C GLU A 186 19.84 3.69 20.08
N SER A 187 19.75 2.76 21.02
CA SER A 187 18.69 1.78 21.26
C SER A 187 18.58 0.60 20.29
N THR A 188 19.19 -0.50 20.73
CA THR A 188 18.71 -1.86 20.48
C THR A 188 17.18 -1.98 20.55
N ALA A 189 16.48 -1.16 21.35
CA ALA A 189 15.01 -1.08 21.40
C ALA A 189 14.34 -0.59 20.09
N ALA A 190 14.87 0.43 19.40
CA ALA A 190 14.31 0.92 18.13
C ALA A 190 14.40 -0.13 16.99
N TYR A 191 15.36 -1.05 17.11
CA TYR A 191 15.68 -2.07 16.11
C TYR A 191 15.46 -3.50 16.60
N THR A 192 14.91 -3.70 17.81
CA THR A 192 14.50 -5.02 18.27
C THR A 192 13.42 -5.58 17.34
N LEU A 193 13.35 -6.91 17.27
CA LEU A 193 12.29 -7.66 16.60
C LEU A 193 10.87 -7.30 17.08
N ASP A 194 10.69 -6.47 18.11
CA ASP A 194 9.40 -6.00 18.61
C ASP A 194 9.25 -4.46 18.56
N GLY A 195 10.19 -3.77 17.90
CA GLY A 195 10.30 -2.31 17.78
C GLY A 195 9.62 -1.72 16.53
N PRO A 196 9.64 -0.39 16.37
CA PRO A 196 8.94 0.32 15.28
C PRO A 196 9.37 -0.12 13.88
N CYS A 197 10.58 -0.65 13.71
CA CYS A 197 11.07 -1.17 12.42
C CYS A 197 10.45 -2.51 12.02
N GLU A 198 10.17 -3.41 12.99
CA GLU A 198 9.51 -4.69 12.67
C GLU A 198 8.07 -4.48 12.23
N PHE A 199 7.40 -3.46 12.79
CA PHE A 199 6.09 -3.03 12.33
C PHE A 199 6.09 -2.60 10.85
N GLN A 200 7.16 -1.96 10.38
CA GLN A 200 7.28 -1.53 8.98
C GLN A 200 7.47 -2.71 8.01
N CYS A 201 7.97 -3.87 8.48
CA CYS A 201 7.92 -5.10 7.68
C CYS A 201 6.48 -5.53 7.33
N HIS A 202 5.49 -5.08 8.10
CA HIS A 202 4.08 -5.33 7.83
C HIS A 202 3.47 -4.25 6.92
N LYS A 203 4.11 -3.08 6.79
CA LYS A 203 3.68 -1.96 5.92
C LYS A 203 4.30 -2.08 4.53
N ILE A 204 3.62 -2.80 3.64
CA ILE A 204 4.08 -3.02 2.27
C ILE A 204 3.04 -2.44 1.30
N ASN A 205 2.77 -1.14 1.37
CA ASN A 205 1.79 -0.54 0.46
C ASN A 205 2.41 -0.39 -0.93
N ASN A 206 3.54 0.33 -1.01
CA ASN A 206 4.17 0.76 -2.28
C ASN A 206 5.55 0.12 -2.55
N ASN A 207 6.09 -0.65 -1.61
CA ASN A 207 7.42 -1.27 -1.75
C ASN A 207 7.34 -2.61 -2.51
N PHE A 208 6.74 -2.59 -3.70
CA PHE A 208 6.63 -3.76 -4.55
C PHE A 208 6.76 -3.42 -6.03
N ILE A 209 7.17 -4.40 -6.83
CA ILE A 209 7.19 -4.31 -8.29
C ILE A 209 6.27 -5.37 -8.86
N LEU A 210 5.36 -4.95 -9.73
CA LEU A 210 4.49 -5.84 -10.47
C LEU A 210 5.06 -6.19 -11.83
N SER A 211 4.82 -7.44 -12.23
CA SER A 211 5.01 -7.94 -13.58
C SER A 211 3.89 -8.90 -13.91
N ILE A 212 3.77 -9.30 -15.18
CA ILE A 212 2.65 -10.15 -15.65
C ILE A 212 2.51 -11.47 -14.90
N ASP A 213 3.59 -12.00 -14.32
CA ASP A 213 3.64 -13.31 -13.69
C ASP A 213 4.31 -13.32 -12.31
N SER A 214 4.58 -12.15 -11.73
CA SER A 214 5.32 -12.04 -10.49
C SER A 214 5.09 -10.74 -9.72
N ILE A 215 5.42 -10.82 -8.43
CA ILE A 215 5.50 -9.71 -7.50
C ILE A 215 6.90 -9.73 -6.89
N GLN A 216 7.65 -8.63 -6.99
CA GLN A 216 8.84 -8.43 -6.18
C GLN A 216 8.48 -7.56 -4.99
N ILE A 217 8.63 -8.06 -3.77
CA ILE A 217 8.49 -7.27 -2.55
C ILE A 217 9.87 -6.72 -2.16
N ARG A 218 9.92 -5.47 -1.68
CA ARG A 218 11.15 -4.81 -1.24
C ARG A 218 10.98 -4.24 0.16
N ASN A 219 12.08 -4.11 0.88
CA ASN A 219 12.05 -3.51 2.20
C ASN A 219 11.86 -2.00 2.13
N ASN A 220 11.23 -1.45 3.17
CA ASN A 220 11.11 -0.01 3.33
C ASN A 220 12.45 0.55 3.84
N PRO A 221 13.11 1.46 3.10
CA PRO A 221 14.39 1.99 3.51
C PRO A 221 14.33 2.83 4.80
N ASN A 222 13.15 3.30 5.19
CA ASN A 222 12.94 4.18 6.36
C ASN A 222 13.25 3.50 7.71
N CYS A 223 13.50 2.19 7.72
CA CYS A 223 13.87 1.43 8.92
C CYS A 223 15.37 1.19 9.07
N PHE A 224 16.16 1.65 8.11
CA PHE A 224 17.61 1.52 8.16
C PHE A 224 18.18 2.86 8.61
N PRO A 225 18.94 2.94 9.72
CA PRO A 225 19.68 4.15 10.03
C PRO A 225 20.54 4.52 8.82
N HIS A 226 20.75 5.82 8.58
CA HIS A 226 21.52 6.30 7.43
C HIS A 226 22.89 5.62 7.31
N VAL A 227 23.52 5.29 8.44
CA VAL A 227 24.79 4.52 8.50
C VAL A 227 24.66 3.12 7.87
N SER A 228 23.51 2.46 8.03
CA SER A 228 23.25 1.14 7.44
C SER A 228 22.76 1.17 5.99
N GLN A 229 22.40 2.33 5.43
CA GLN A 229 22.15 2.42 3.98
C GLN A 229 23.42 2.11 3.19
N ASN A 230 24.60 2.40 3.76
CA ASN A 230 25.90 1.97 3.20
C ASN A 230 26.16 0.47 3.29
N CYS A 231 25.37 -0.27 4.07
CA CYS A 231 25.50 -1.72 4.25
C CYS A 231 24.74 -2.52 3.17
N ASN A 232 24.07 -1.84 2.24
CA ASN A 232 23.38 -2.44 1.08
C ASN A 232 22.44 -3.61 1.44
N SER A 233 21.79 -3.52 2.60
CA SER A 233 21.00 -4.58 3.22
C SER A 233 19.55 -4.65 2.71
N GLY A 234 19.25 -4.07 1.55
CA GLY A 234 17.89 -4.07 1.01
C GLY A 234 17.40 -5.49 0.73
N SER A 235 16.54 -6.05 1.59
CA SER A 235 15.89 -7.31 1.28
C SER A 235 14.89 -7.10 0.15
N SER A 236 14.94 -8.00 -0.84
CA SER A 236 13.89 -8.13 -1.82
C SER A 236 13.52 -9.59 -2.00
N LYS A 237 12.23 -9.86 -2.21
CA LYS A 237 11.74 -11.21 -2.45
C LYS A 237 10.97 -11.24 -3.76
N TYR A 238 11.44 -12.06 -4.69
CA TYR A 238 10.72 -12.34 -5.93
C TYR A 238 9.74 -13.50 -5.72
N LEU A 239 8.47 -13.27 -6.02
CA LEU A 239 7.39 -14.23 -5.85
C LEU A 239 6.67 -14.44 -7.19
N LYS A 240 6.76 -15.66 -7.73
CA LYS A 240 5.99 -16.04 -8.92
C LYS A 240 4.51 -16.16 -8.57
N VAL A 241 3.64 -15.64 -9.44
CA VAL A 241 2.17 -15.74 -9.30
C VAL A 241 1.71 -17.18 -9.12
N ALA A 242 2.34 -18.13 -9.84
CA ALA A 242 2.04 -19.56 -9.70
C ALA A 242 2.23 -20.09 -8.25
N LEU A 243 3.21 -19.56 -7.52
CA LEU A 243 3.50 -19.96 -6.13
C LEU A 243 2.50 -19.34 -5.15
N ILE A 244 2.12 -18.08 -5.37
CA ILE A 244 1.29 -17.31 -4.44
C ILE A 244 -0.20 -17.35 -4.79
N LYS A 245 -0.59 -18.03 -5.88
CA LYS A 245 -1.99 -18.17 -6.32
C LYS A 245 -2.99 -18.51 -5.21
N PRO A 246 -2.71 -19.39 -4.24
CA PRO A 246 -3.64 -19.69 -3.14
C PRO A 246 -3.92 -18.50 -2.21
N TYR A 247 -3.00 -17.54 -2.17
CA TYR A 247 -3.05 -16.34 -1.33
C TYR A 247 -3.63 -15.12 -2.06
N LEU A 248 -3.76 -15.16 -3.38
CA LEU A 248 -4.29 -14.03 -4.14
C LEU A 248 -5.77 -13.79 -3.82
N SER A 249 -6.14 -12.51 -3.71
CA SER A 249 -7.53 -12.07 -3.71
C SER A 249 -8.18 -12.33 -5.07
N ASP A 250 -9.50 -12.23 -5.16
CA ASP A 250 -10.19 -12.32 -6.45
C ASP A 250 -9.77 -11.19 -7.40
N PHE A 251 -9.54 -9.97 -6.86
CA PHE A 251 -8.93 -8.87 -7.61
C PHE A 251 -7.53 -9.23 -8.10
N GLY A 252 -6.65 -9.76 -7.25
CA GLY A 252 -5.29 -10.17 -7.63
C GLY A 252 -5.28 -11.25 -8.71
N LYS A 253 -6.18 -12.25 -8.61
CA LYS A 253 -6.34 -13.29 -9.65
C LYS A 253 -6.79 -12.69 -10.97
N TRP A 254 -7.73 -11.75 -10.96
CA TRP A 254 -8.09 -11.01 -12.15
C TRP A 254 -6.90 -10.19 -12.65
N LEU A 255 -6.19 -9.43 -11.83
CA LEU A 255 -5.09 -8.59 -12.28
C LEU A 255 -4.01 -9.40 -13.04
N PHE A 256 -3.68 -10.60 -12.57
CA PHE A 256 -2.71 -11.50 -13.20
C PHE A 256 -3.27 -12.43 -14.29
N GLY A 257 -4.51 -12.23 -14.75
CA GLY A 257 -5.05 -13.02 -15.86
C GLY A 257 -5.50 -14.44 -15.50
N LEU A 258 -5.61 -14.77 -14.21
CA LEU A 258 -6.06 -16.09 -13.75
C LEU A 258 -7.59 -16.22 -13.77
N GLU A 259 -8.30 -15.09 -13.76
CA GLU A 259 -9.75 -14.98 -13.93
C GLU A 259 -10.07 -13.97 -15.03
N ASN A 260 -11.14 -14.19 -15.80
CA ASN A 260 -11.48 -13.32 -16.94
C ASN A 260 -12.45 -12.19 -16.59
N THR A 261 -13.15 -12.31 -15.45
CA THR A 261 -14.13 -11.32 -15.01
C THR A 261 -13.49 -10.39 -13.99
N TYR A 262 -13.69 -9.10 -14.16
CA TYR A 262 -13.26 -8.10 -13.20
C TYR A 262 -13.88 -8.31 -11.82
N LYS A 263 -13.07 -8.03 -10.80
CA LYS A 263 -13.42 -8.16 -9.39
C LYS A 263 -13.03 -6.86 -8.70
N PRO A 264 -13.94 -6.17 -8.00
CA PRO A 264 -13.57 -4.96 -7.29
C PRO A 264 -12.62 -5.30 -6.14
N ILE A 265 -11.83 -4.31 -5.73
CA ILE A 265 -11.04 -4.42 -4.50
C ILE A 265 -11.98 -4.53 -3.31
N MET A 266 -11.67 -5.46 -2.39
CA MET A 266 -12.38 -5.61 -1.13
C MET A 266 -11.71 -4.76 -0.05
N GLU A 267 -12.49 -3.90 0.61
CA GLU A 267 -11.99 -3.08 1.72
C GLU A 267 -11.71 -3.96 2.96
N ALA A 268 -10.44 -4.00 3.36
CA ALA A 268 -9.98 -4.73 4.54
C ALA A 268 -9.02 -3.87 5.37
N PHE A 269 -9.22 -3.87 6.68
CA PHE A 269 -8.35 -3.20 7.63
C PHE A 269 -7.41 -4.21 8.26
N HIS A 270 -6.13 -3.90 8.22
CA HIS A 270 -5.11 -4.75 8.80
C HIS A 270 -4.40 -4.00 9.92
N PHE A 271 -4.25 -4.66 11.06
CA PHE A 271 -3.59 -4.12 12.23
C PHE A 271 -2.53 -5.07 12.76
N VAL A 272 -1.48 -4.51 13.34
CA VAL A 272 -0.49 -5.24 14.13
C VAL A 272 -0.32 -4.51 15.45
N GLY A 273 -0.16 -5.25 16.54
CA GLY A 273 -0.14 -4.64 17.85
C GLY A 273 0.14 -5.62 18.98
N LYS A 274 -0.16 -5.19 20.21
CA LYS A 274 0.11 -5.97 21.43
C LYS A 274 -1.08 -5.90 22.40
N LEU A 275 -1.26 -6.97 23.17
CA LEU A 275 -2.07 -6.95 24.39
C LEU A 275 -1.14 -6.90 25.61
N ASP A 276 -1.42 -6.01 26.55
CA ASP A 276 -0.70 -5.87 27.82
C ASP A 276 0.81 -5.68 27.63
N ASP A 277 1.18 -4.92 26.59
CA ASP A 277 2.55 -4.64 26.14
C ASP A 277 3.43 -5.88 25.86
N LYS A 278 2.82 -7.07 25.84
CA LYS A 278 3.53 -8.36 25.83
C LYS A 278 3.10 -9.28 24.71
N TYR A 279 1.80 -9.34 24.44
CA TYR A 279 1.21 -10.38 23.62
C TYR A 279 0.96 -9.86 22.22
N LYS A 280 1.90 -10.13 21.31
CA LYS A 280 1.78 -9.72 19.92
C LYS A 280 0.55 -10.32 19.25
N ILE A 281 -0.20 -9.48 18.55
CA ILE A 281 -1.36 -9.85 17.74
C ILE A 281 -1.30 -9.18 16.37
N SER A 282 -1.86 -9.85 15.37
CA SER A 282 -2.18 -9.26 14.07
C SER A 282 -3.65 -9.48 13.77
N MET A 283 -4.34 -8.48 13.24
CA MET A 283 -5.79 -8.48 13.07
C MET A 283 -6.16 -8.07 11.65
N THR A 284 -7.04 -8.84 11.02
CA THR A 284 -7.71 -8.43 9.78
C THR A 284 -9.19 -8.27 10.06
N LEU A 285 -9.75 -7.13 9.66
CA LEU A 285 -11.18 -6.84 9.64
C LEU A 285 -11.62 -6.59 8.20
N ILE A 286 -12.74 -7.16 7.81
CA ILE A 286 -13.39 -6.95 6.52
C ILE A 286 -14.70 -6.24 6.81
N SER A 287 -14.88 -5.07 6.22
CA SER A 287 -16.12 -4.31 6.36
C SER A 287 -17.16 -4.84 5.40
N SER A 288 -18.40 -4.95 5.88
CA SER A 288 -19.57 -5.07 5.04
C SER A 288 -20.30 -3.72 5.04
N ASN A 289 -21.11 -3.45 4.01
CA ASN A 289 -21.82 -2.17 3.78
C ASN A 289 -22.80 -1.71 4.89
N SER A 290 -22.70 -2.25 6.11
CA SER A 290 -23.63 -2.07 7.22
C SER A 290 -22.95 -1.79 8.57
N ASN A 291 -21.77 -1.16 8.61
CA ASN A 291 -20.95 -0.93 9.83
C ASN A 291 -20.53 -2.21 10.57
N VAL A 292 -20.98 -3.38 10.11
CA VAL A 292 -20.63 -4.68 10.65
C VAL A 292 -19.30 -5.08 10.05
N VAL A 293 -18.37 -5.42 10.93
CA VAL A 293 -17.05 -5.92 10.58
C VAL A 293 -16.91 -7.37 11.02
N LYS A 294 -16.30 -8.16 10.16
CA LYS A 294 -15.94 -9.55 10.45
C LYS A 294 -14.48 -9.76 10.17
N GLY A 295 -13.85 -10.60 10.95
CA GLY A 295 -12.41 -10.72 10.86
C GLY A 295 -11.84 -11.85 11.68
N THR A 296 -10.52 -11.82 11.74
CA THR A 296 -9.75 -12.72 12.57
C THR A 296 -8.55 -11.99 13.11
N TYR A 297 -8.18 -12.27 14.36
CA TYR A 297 -6.86 -11.93 14.84
C TYR A 297 -6.04 -13.19 15.10
N PHE A 298 -4.74 -13.08 14.90
CA PHE A 298 -3.77 -14.14 15.15
C PHE A 298 -2.97 -13.80 16.40
N TYR A 299 -3.03 -14.70 17.37
CA TYR A 299 -2.29 -14.60 18.61
C TYR A 299 -0.96 -15.34 18.48
N TRP A 300 0.11 -14.57 18.32
CA TRP A 300 1.42 -15.08 17.89
C TRP A 300 2.01 -16.10 18.85
N SER A 301 1.95 -15.84 20.17
CA SER A 301 2.55 -16.73 21.17
C SER A 301 1.85 -18.10 21.28
N GLN A 302 0.61 -18.22 20.78
CA GLN A 302 -0.13 -19.48 20.75
C GLN A 302 -0.29 -20.05 19.35
N ASN A 303 0.25 -19.38 18.31
CA ASN A 303 0.05 -19.75 16.92
C ASN A 303 -1.44 -20.03 16.59
N LYS A 304 -2.34 -19.19 17.12
CA LYS A 304 -3.79 -19.41 17.08
C LYS A 304 -4.50 -18.28 16.36
N LYS A 305 -5.30 -18.63 15.36
CA LYS A 305 -6.25 -17.72 14.71
C LYS A 305 -7.59 -17.76 15.44
N ILE A 306 -8.14 -16.59 15.72
CA ILE A 306 -9.38 -16.43 16.49
C ILE A 306 -10.34 -15.54 15.72
N SER A 307 -11.58 -15.99 15.58
CA SER A 307 -12.63 -15.26 14.87
C SER A 307 -13.17 -14.12 15.70
N ILE A 308 -13.37 -12.99 15.04
CA ILE A 308 -13.94 -11.79 15.63
C ILE A 308 -15.03 -11.21 14.73
N GLU A 309 -16.06 -10.67 15.33
CA GLU A 309 -17.11 -9.94 14.64
C GLU A 309 -17.67 -8.85 15.53
N GLY A 310 -18.20 -7.81 14.91
CA GLY A 310 -18.86 -6.74 15.65
C GLY A 310 -19.11 -5.55 14.75
N GLU A 311 -18.96 -4.35 15.28
CA GLU A 311 -19.40 -3.13 14.61
C GLU A 311 -18.50 -1.93 14.87
N ILE A 312 -18.47 -1.05 13.87
CA ILE A 312 -17.87 0.27 13.93
C ILE A 312 -18.98 1.28 14.27
N ILE A 313 -18.85 1.98 15.39
CA ILE A 313 -19.76 3.05 15.83
C ILE A 313 -18.94 4.32 16.03
N THR A 314 -19.10 5.29 15.13
CA THR A 314 -18.42 6.59 15.19
C THR A 314 -16.90 6.43 15.27
N ASN A 315 -16.31 6.56 16.47
CA ASN A 315 -14.89 6.48 16.76
C ASN A 315 -14.54 5.27 17.63
N LYS A 316 -15.42 4.26 17.67
CA LYS A 316 -15.30 3.07 18.49
C LYS A 316 -15.53 1.80 17.70
N LEU A 317 -14.79 0.76 18.04
CA LEU A 317 -14.87 -0.58 17.46
C LEU A 317 -15.13 -1.56 18.59
N TYR A 318 -16.28 -2.20 18.49
CA TYR A 318 -16.69 -3.25 19.39
C TYR A 318 -16.60 -4.58 18.66
N LEU A 319 -15.76 -5.50 19.14
CA LEU A 319 -15.62 -6.83 18.55
C LEU A 319 -15.83 -7.89 19.62
N GLY A 320 -16.67 -8.88 19.34
CA GLY A 320 -16.72 -10.12 20.10
C GLY A 320 -15.68 -11.12 19.58
N GLU A 321 -15.01 -11.80 20.50
CA GLU A 321 -14.12 -12.91 20.21
C GLU A 321 -14.85 -14.24 20.38
N TYR A 322 -14.88 -15.05 19.33
CA TYR A 322 -15.61 -16.30 19.29
C TYR A 322 -14.69 -17.51 19.12
N THR A 323 -14.92 -18.53 19.94
CA THR A 323 -14.35 -19.88 19.76
C THR A 323 -15.50 -20.87 19.84
N ASN A 324 -15.69 -21.69 18.79
CA ASN A 324 -16.82 -22.63 18.67
C ASN A 324 -18.16 -21.95 18.98
N ASP A 325 -18.43 -20.83 18.30
CA ASP A 325 -19.64 -20.00 18.42
C ASP A 325 -19.94 -19.44 19.82
N SER A 326 -19.02 -19.60 20.77
CA SER A 326 -19.13 -19.05 22.11
C SER A 326 -18.30 -17.78 22.24
N LEU A 327 -18.91 -16.71 22.76
CA LEU A 327 -18.23 -15.46 23.08
C LEU A 327 -17.31 -15.64 24.28
N ASN A 328 -16.00 -15.45 24.10
CA ASN A 328 -14.99 -15.64 25.15
C ASN A 328 -14.29 -14.34 25.55
N GLY A 329 -14.20 -13.38 24.64
CA GLY A 329 -13.54 -12.09 24.85
C GLY A 329 -14.26 -10.98 24.09
N ARG A 330 -13.91 -9.73 24.39
CA ARG A 330 -14.37 -8.56 23.65
C ARG A 330 -13.23 -7.58 23.48
N PHE A 331 -13.13 -6.97 22.31
CA PHE A 331 -12.36 -5.74 22.13
C PHE A 331 -13.30 -4.54 22.23
N GLU A 332 -12.88 -3.55 23.00
CA GLU A 332 -13.47 -2.22 23.06
C GLU A 332 -12.33 -1.26 22.72
N LEU A 333 -12.33 -0.78 21.48
CA LEU A 333 -11.25 0.03 20.93
C LEU A 333 -11.78 1.40 20.51
N GLU A 334 -10.97 2.42 20.69
CA GLU A 334 -11.24 3.81 20.31
C GLU A 334 -10.17 4.30 19.34
N TRP A 335 -10.47 5.35 18.56
CA TRP A 335 -9.49 6.00 17.70
C TRP A 335 -9.77 7.49 17.53
N ASP A 336 -8.70 8.24 17.31
CA ASP A 336 -8.77 9.56 16.67
C ASP A 336 -8.79 9.43 15.14
N ASN A 337 -8.07 8.46 14.60
CA ASN A 337 -8.09 8.10 13.18
C ASN A 337 -7.96 6.59 12.98
N PHE A 338 -9.05 5.94 12.57
CA PHE A 338 -9.18 4.49 12.40
C PHE A 338 -8.10 3.87 11.51
N LEU A 339 -7.53 4.66 10.60
CA LEU A 339 -6.55 4.21 9.63
C LEU A 339 -5.13 4.07 10.19
N TYR A 340 -4.84 4.65 11.35
CA TYR A 340 -3.46 4.73 11.88
C TYR A 340 -3.23 3.86 13.10
N SER A 341 -4.10 4.03 14.09
CA SER A 341 -3.96 3.36 15.36
C SER A 341 -5.29 3.34 16.06
N THR A 342 -5.50 2.29 16.82
CA THR A 342 -6.61 2.16 17.73
C THR A 342 -6.12 1.54 19.01
N ASP A 343 -6.58 2.07 20.13
CA ASP A 343 -6.20 1.65 21.46
C ASP A 343 -7.45 1.36 22.29
N GLY A 344 -7.27 0.67 23.41
CA GLY A 344 -8.37 0.35 24.31
C GLY A 344 -8.10 -0.94 25.06
N PHE A 345 -9.08 -1.83 25.10
CA PHE A 345 -9.01 -3.01 25.93
C PHE A 345 -9.52 -4.27 25.24
N TRP A 346 -8.84 -5.37 25.49
CA TRP A 346 -9.41 -6.70 25.40
C TRP A 346 -9.93 -7.14 26.77
N ILE A 347 -11.15 -7.67 26.82
CA ILE A 347 -11.85 -8.04 28.05
C ILE A 347 -12.24 -9.51 27.97
N ASN A 348 -11.77 -10.33 28.90
CA ASN A 348 -12.23 -11.71 29.04
C ASN A 348 -13.65 -11.73 29.60
N VAL A 349 -14.60 -12.33 28.89
CA VAL A 349 -16.03 -12.31 29.29
C VAL A 349 -16.30 -13.16 30.53
N LYS A 350 -15.51 -14.21 30.78
CA LYS A 350 -15.71 -15.12 31.92
C LYS A 350 -15.10 -14.58 33.21
N THR A 351 -13.91 -13.97 33.12
CA THR A 351 -13.14 -13.53 34.30
C THR A 351 -13.20 -12.03 34.54
N GLY A 352 -13.68 -11.25 33.57
CA GLY A 352 -13.63 -9.79 33.60
C GLY A 352 -12.22 -9.21 33.48
N LYS A 353 -11.19 -10.03 33.28
CA LYS A 353 -9.81 -9.56 33.12
C LYS A 353 -9.71 -8.65 31.92
N LYS A 354 -9.16 -7.45 32.12
CA LYS A 354 -8.87 -6.48 31.07
C LYS A 354 -7.37 -6.48 30.75
N LEU A 355 -7.05 -6.48 29.47
CA LEU A 355 -5.69 -6.27 28.94
C LEU A 355 -5.73 -5.02 28.07
N LYS A 356 -4.76 -4.12 28.24
CA LYS A 356 -4.59 -2.99 27.33
C LYS A 356 -4.36 -3.53 25.92
N ALA A 357 -4.99 -2.94 24.91
CA ALA A 357 -4.79 -3.28 23.51
C ALA A 357 -4.26 -2.05 22.79
N GLU A 358 -3.15 -2.21 22.08
CA GLU A 358 -2.59 -1.17 21.21
C GLU A 358 -2.40 -1.78 19.83
N LEU A 359 -3.12 -1.24 18.84
CA LEU A 359 -3.13 -1.72 17.47
C LEU A 359 -2.75 -0.59 16.53
N MET A 360 -1.86 -0.88 15.60
CA MET A 360 -1.43 0.06 14.57
C MET A 360 -1.87 -0.44 13.19
N GLY A 361 -2.49 0.43 12.42
CA GLY A 361 -2.88 0.19 11.04
C GLY A 361 -1.65 0.01 10.16
N ILE A 362 -1.57 -1.12 9.47
CA ILE A 362 -0.47 -1.39 8.52
C ILE A 362 -0.81 -0.99 7.09
N TYR A 363 -2.10 -0.78 6.83
CA TYR A 363 -2.59 -0.24 5.58
C TYR A 363 -2.85 1.25 5.77
N ASP A 364 -2.26 2.07 4.91
CA ASP A 364 -2.53 3.50 4.93
C ASP A 364 -3.56 3.79 3.83
N TYR A 365 -4.83 3.87 4.18
CA TYR A 365 -5.87 4.21 3.20
C TYR A 365 -5.70 5.61 2.64
N ARG A 366 -4.85 6.48 3.24
CA ARG A 366 -4.44 7.73 2.61
C ARG A 366 -3.56 7.49 1.40
N ASP A 367 -2.78 6.41 1.33
CA ASP A 367 -2.15 6.00 0.06
C ASP A 367 -3.20 5.64 -1.02
N ARG A 368 -4.50 5.71 -0.73
CA ARG A 368 -5.58 5.70 -1.72
C ARG A 368 -6.41 6.98 -1.73
N SER A 369 -6.62 7.65 -0.60
CA SER A 369 -7.38 8.89 -0.51
C SER A 369 -6.56 10.17 -0.71
N TYR A 370 -5.23 10.11 -0.72
CA TYR A 370 -4.38 11.05 -1.46
C TYR A 370 -4.65 10.93 -2.98
N TYR A 371 -5.26 9.83 -3.42
CA TYR A 371 -5.45 9.47 -4.81
C TYR A 371 -6.94 9.37 -5.23
N ARG A 372 -7.86 9.85 -4.38
CA ARG A 372 -9.30 10.02 -4.65
C ARG A 372 -9.66 11.47 -4.39
#